data_AF-A0A914D903-F1
#
_entry.id   AF-A0A914D903-F1
#
_cell.length_a   1.000
_cell.length_b   1.000
_cell.length_c   1.000
_cell.angle_alpha   90.00
_cell.angle_beta   90.00
_cell.angle_gamma   90.00
#
_symmetry.space_group_name_H-M   'P 1'
#
loop_
_entity.id
_entity.type
_entity.pdbx_description
1 polymer ?
#
loop_
_entity_poly.entity_id
_entity_poly.type
_entity_poly.pdbx_seq_one_letter_code
_entity_poly.pdbx_strand_id
1 'polypeptide(L)'
;MTRTGLLVDHTEQIWIGLKSSGHEFQWSDGTPLDYEIWGPRDPDLQGVQEKCVMMRPDLQVVNDYFQKWDDWSCNQAKLRAFVCKKPARFI
;
A
#
# COMPACT_ATOMS: atom_id res chain seq x y z
N MET A 1 -1.20 13.32 -5.19
CA MET A 1 -1.23 11.99 -5.85
C MET A 1 -0.69 12.07 -7.28
N THR A 2 0.40 11.37 -7.63
CA THR A 2 0.62 10.94 -9.01
C THR A 2 -0.13 9.64 -9.19
N ARG A 3 -1.04 9.60 -10.16
CA ARG A 3 -1.80 8.43 -10.60
C ARG A 3 -0.84 7.23 -10.64
N THR A 4 -0.92 6.34 -9.66
CA THR A 4 -0.23 5.05 -9.71
C THR A 4 -0.77 4.39 -10.97
N GLY A 5 0.09 4.14 -11.95
CA GLY A 5 -0.30 3.37 -13.13
C GLY A 5 -1.02 2.13 -12.65
N LEU A 6 -2.21 1.89 -13.18
CA LEU A 6 -3.08 0.80 -12.78
C LEU A 6 -2.25 -0.50 -12.84
N LEU A 7 -2.20 -1.26 -11.74
CA LEU A 7 -1.48 -2.55 -11.68
C LEU A 7 -2.31 -3.63 -12.41
N VAL A 8 -2.52 -3.46 -13.72
CA VAL A 8 -3.50 -4.24 -14.52
C VAL A 8 -2.99 -5.61 -14.96
N ASP A 9 -1.76 -5.97 -14.62
CA ASP A 9 -1.13 -7.21 -15.07
C ASP A 9 -0.23 -7.82 -13.98
N HIS A 10 -0.51 -7.51 -12.73
CA HIS A 10 0.15 -8.13 -11.59
C HIS A 10 -0.91 -8.84 -10.76
N THR A 11 -0.58 -10.04 -10.28
CA THR A 11 -1.42 -10.82 -9.36
C THR A 11 -0.83 -10.86 -7.94
N GLU A 12 0.35 -10.27 -7.76
CA GLU A 12 1.04 -10.19 -6.48
C GLU A 12 0.61 -8.95 -5.69
N GLN A 13 0.42 -9.10 -4.38
CA GLN A 13 0.27 -7.97 -3.49
C GLN A 13 1.56 -7.15 -3.48
N ILE A 14 1.44 -5.83 -3.56
CA ILE A 14 2.58 -4.95 -3.79
C ILE A 14 2.74 -3.97 -2.64
N TRP A 15 3.91 -3.96 -2.01
CA TRP A 15 4.23 -2.96 -0.99
C TRP A 15 4.21 -1.55 -1.58
N ILE A 16 3.59 -0.64 -0.84
CA ILE A 16 3.67 0.80 -1.08
C ILE A 16 4.44 1.47 0.07
N GLY A 17 4.75 2.75 -0.10
CA GLY A 17 5.59 3.48 0.87
C GLY A 17 4.91 3.84 2.20
N LEU A 18 3.66 3.44 2.45
CA LEU A 18 2.92 3.79 3.66
C LEU A 18 3.19 2.78 4.78
N LYS A 19 3.51 3.26 5.98
CA LYS A 19 3.79 2.42 7.16
C LYS A 19 3.38 3.08 8.47
N SER A 20 3.24 2.31 9.54
CA SER A 20 3.05 2.78 10.91
C SER A 20 3.97 2.01 11.88
N SER A 21 4.49 2.71 12.88
CA SER A 21 5.28 2.15 13.98
C SER A 21 4.52 2.21 15.33
N GLY A 22 3.21 1.97 15.29
CA GLY A 22 2.34 1.92 16.49
C GLY A 22 1.55 3.20 16.76
N HIS A 23 1.68 4.20 15.89
CA HIS A 23 0.91 5.45 15.93
C HIS A 23 0.20 5.62 14.58
N GLU A 24 0.37 6.78 13.94
CA GLU A 24 -0.22 7.14 12.67
C GLU A 24 0.53 6.54 11.48
N PHE A 25 -0.18 6.37 10.36
CA PHE A 25 0.43 5.99 9.10
C PHE A 25 1.14 7.17 8.44
N GLN A 26 2.35 6.93 7.93
CA GLN A 26 3.21 7.94 7.31
C GLN A 26 3.85 7.39 6.04
N TRP A 27 3.92 8.23 4.99
CA TRP A 27 4.63 7.89 3.77
C TRP A 27 6.15 7.93 3.98
N SER A 28 6.86 6.98 3.39
CA SER A 28 8.32 6.87 3.47
C SER A 28 9.07 8.05 2.83
N ASP A 29 8.41 8.81 1.96
CA ASP A 29 8.95 10.03 1.33
C ASP A 29 8.63 11.32 2.10
N GLY A 30 7.96 11.20 3.26
CA GLY A 30 7.58 12.33 4.11
C GLY A 30 6.41 13.16 3.59
N THR A 31 5.75 12.76 2.50
CA THR A 31 4.55 13.46 2.04
C THR A 31 3.40 13.28 3.03
N PRO A 32 2.51 14.28 3.21
CA PRO A 32 1.35 14.15 4.08
C PRO A 32 0.42 13.01 3.63
N LEU A 33 -0.20 12.32 4.59
CA LEU A 33 -1.30 11.40 4.30
C LEU A 33 -2.59 12.21 4.12
N ASP A 34 -2.91 12.55 2.87
CA ASP A 34 -4.09 13.35 2.48
C ASP A 34 -5.13 12.56 1.68
N TYR A 35 -4.88 11.26 1.49
CA TYR A 35 -5.72 10.35 0.73
C TYR A 35 -5.60 8.94 1.29
N GLU A 36 -6.73 8.25 1.40
CA GLU A 36 -6.81 6.89 1.91
C GLU A 36 -7.82 6.08 1.09
N ILE A 37 -7.49 4.82 0.78
CA ILE A 37 -8.37 3.92 0.00
C ILE A 37 -8.28 2.48 0.53
N TRP A 38 -8.49 2.34 1.83
CA TRP A 38 -8.49 1.05 2.52
C TRP A 38 -9.50 0.05 1.95
N GLY A 39 -9.17 -1.23 2.09
CA GLY A 39 -10.08 -2.32 1.87
C GLY A 39 -11.19 -2.34 2.93
N PRO A 40 -12.29 -3.06 2.67
CA PRO A 40 -13.32 -3.25 3.67
C PRO A 40 -12.76 -3.81 4.98
N ARG A 41 -12.94 -3.04 6.07
CA ARG A 41 -12.52 -3.32 7.46
C ARG A 41 -11.05 -3.03 7.79
N ASP A 42 -10.28 -2.53 6.82
CA ASP A 42 -8.89 -2.12 7.03
C ASP A 42 -8.81 -0.63 7.44
N PRO A 43 -7.76 -0.20 8.15
CA PRO A 43 -6.69 -1.03 8.72
C PRO A 43 -7.16 -1.84 9.93
N ASP A 44 -6.77 -3.11 10.02
CA ASP A 44 -7.33 -4.06 11.00
C ASP A 44 -6.31 -4.66 12.00
N LEU A 45 -5.01 -4.44 11.78
CA LEU A 45 -3.95 -5.01 12.63
C LEU A 45 -3.76 -4.28 13.96
N GLN A 46 -4.77 -4.26 14.82
CA GLN A 46 -4.66 -3.66 16.15
C GLN A 46 -3.58 -4.35 17.00
N GLY A 47 -2.79 -3.56 17.74
CA GLY A 47 -1.73 -4.07 18.63
C GLY A 47 -0.43 -4.50 17.95
N VAL A 48 -0.34 -4.53 16.62
CA VAL A 48 0.92 -4.74 15.90
C VAL A 48 1.74 -3.45 15.91
N GLN A 49 2.98 -3.54 16.40
CA GLN A 49 3.88 -2.38 16.52
C GLN A 49 4.39 -1.88 15.17
N GLU A 50 4.68 -2.77 14.22
CA GLU A 50 5.14 -2.39 12.86
C GLU A 50 4.19 -2.88 11.79
N LYS A 51 3.54 -1.93 11.12
CA LYS A 51 2.58 -2.18 10.04
C LYS A 51 3.07 -1.54 8.76
N CYS A 52 3.09 -2.31 7.69
CA CYS A 52 3.39 -1.84 6.35
C CYS A 52 2.12 -1.97 5.51
N VAL A 53 1.98 -1.13 4.48
CA VAL A 53 0.76 -1.13 3.66
C VAL A 53 1.09 -1.67 2.27
N MET A 54 0.22 -2.54 1.78
CA MET A 54 0.29 -3.08 0.43
C MET A 54 -0.98 -2.73 -0.36
N MET A 55 -0.85 -2.65 -1.67
CA MET A 55 -1.97 -2.57 -2.59
C MET A 55 -2.38 -3.98 -3.02
N ARG A 56 -3.67 -4.28 -2.97
CA ARG A 56 -4.22 -5.53 -3.51
C ARG A 56 -4.36 -5.40 -5.03
N PRO A 57 -3.79 -6.33 -5.80
CA PRO A 57 -3.65 -6.21 -7.24
C PRO A 57 -4.91 -6.71 -7.97
N ASP A 58 -4.88 -6.72 -9.31
CA ASP A 58 -5.96 -7.30 -10.11
C ASP A 58 -5.92 -8.84 -10.05
N LEU A 59 -6.81 -9.43 -9.26
CA LEU A 59 -6.91 -10.88 -9.10
C LEU A 59 -7.90 -11.53 -10.07
N GLN A 60 -8.33 -10.87 -11.16
CA GLN A 60 -9.41 -11.34 -12.06
C GLN A 60 -10.77 -11.56 -11.36
N VAL A 61 -10.83 -11.39 -10.05
CA VAL A 61 -12.02 -11.40 -9.20
C VAL A 61 -12.22 -9.97 -8.71
N VAL A 62 -13.10 -9.24 -9.39
CA VAL A 62 -13.52 -7.91 -8.96
C VAL A 62 -14.34 -8.06 -7.69
N ASN A 63 -13.75 -7.69 -6.56
CA ASN A 63 -14.43 -7.55 -5.28
C ASN A 63 -14.10 -6.19 -4.66
N ASP A 64 -14.70 -5.87 -3.52
CA ASP A 64 -14.54 -4.57 -2.87
C ASP A 64 -13.10 -4.27 -2.39
N TYR A 65 -12.18 -5.25 -2.44
CA TYR A 65 -10.76 -5.09 -2.12
C TYR A 65 -9.90 -4.73 -3.34
N PHE A 66 -10.46 -4.75 -4.55
CA PHE A 66 -9.72 -4.45 -5.79
C PHE A 66 -9.11 -3.04 -5.76
N GLN A 67 -7.79 -2.96 -5.98
CA GLN A 67 -7.00 -1.72 -5.94
C GLN A 67 -7.09 -0.93 -4.62
N LYS A 68 -7.52 -1.61 -3.54
CA LYS A 68 -7.56 -1.05 -2.19
C LYS A 68 -6.28 -1.36 -1.43
N TRP A 69 -6.09 -0.66 -0.32
CA TRP A 69 -4.96 -0.85 0.59
C TRP A 69 -5.30 -1.84 1.68
N ASP A 70 -4.27 -2.53 2.15
CA ASP A 70 -4.31 -3.53 3.21
C ASP A 70 -3.07 -3.36 4.08
N ASP A 71 -3.21 -3.35 5.41
CA ASP A 71 -2.08 -3.30 6.34
C ASP A 71 -1.62 -4.69 6.73
N TRP A 72 -0.31 -4.91 6.72
CA TRP A 72 0.29 -6.20 7.02
C TRP A 72 1.57 -6.05 7.86
N SER A 73 1.98 -7.14 8.52
CA SER A 73 3.27 -7.17 9.22
C SER A 73 4.41 -6.92 8.23
N CYS A 74 5.26 -5.93 8.55
CA CYS A 74 6.40 -5.55 7.71
C CYS A 74 7.40 -6.71 7.48
N ASN A 75 7.47 -7.68 8.41
CA ASN A 75 8.41 -8.81 8.36
C ASN A 75 7.87 -10.01 7.54
N GLN A 76 6.94 -9.77 6.61
CA GLN A 76 6.31 -10.82 5.82
C GLN A 76 7.24 -11.32 4.70
N ALA A 77 7.85 -12.49 4.89
CA ALA A 77 8.81 -13.09 3.96
C ALA A 77 8.22 -13.48 2.57
N LYS A 78 6.88 -13.52 2.45
CA LYS A 78 6.19 -13.91 1.21
C LYS A 78 5.98 -12.76 0.22
N LEU A 79 5.88 -11.51 0.70
CA LEU A 79 5.71 -10.36 -0.18
C LEU A 79 7.07 -9.86 -0.68
N ARG A 80 7.26 -9.86 -1.99
CA ARG A 80 8.53 -9.44 -2.64
C ARG A 80 8.38 -8.29 -3.62
N ALA A 81 7.17 -7.98 -4.07
CA ALA A 81 6.88 -6.88 -4.98
C ALA A 81 6.74 -5.55 -4.23
N PHE A 82 7.22 -4.46 -4.85
CA PHE A 82 7.09 -3.10 -4.34
C PHE A 82 7.02 -2.07 -5.47
N VAL A 83 6.38 -0.92 -5.24
CA VAL A 83 6.39 0.24 -6.15
C VAL A 83 7.30 1.33 -5.60
N CYS A 84 8.14 1.91 -6.47
CA CYS A 84 8.92 3.10 -6.16
C CYS A 84 8.28 4.37 -6.73
N LYS A 85 8.47 5.50 -6.02
CA LYS A 85 8.14 6.85 -6.49
C LYS A 85 9.43 7.65 -6.65
N LYS A 86 9.52 8.44 -7.72
CA LYS A 86 10.57 9.44 -7.92
C LYS A 86 9.96 10.75 -8.43
N PRO A 87 10.53 11.93 -8.12
CA PRO A 87 10.12 13.17 -8.74
C PRO A 87 10.23 13.10 -10.27
N ALA A 88 9.26 13.68 -10.98
CA ALA A 88 9.37 13.87 -12.41
C ALA A 88 10.50 14.89 -12.69
N ARG A 89 11.33 14.59 -13.68
CA ARG A 89 12.38 15.51 -14.14
C ARG A 89 11.85 16.22 -15.38
N PHE A 90 11.49 17.49 -15.21
CA PHE A 90 11.15 18.37 -16.32
C PHE A 90 12.45 19.08 -16.74
N ILE A 91 12.90 18.80 -17.96
CA ILE A 91 14.02 19.49 -18.61
C ILE A 91 13.39 20.52 -19.56
#